data_AF-A0A7X8KYI8-F1
#
_entry.id   AF-A0A7X8KYI8-F1
#
_cell.length_a   1.000
_cell.length_b   1.000
_cell.length_c   1.000
_cell.angle_alpha   90.00
_cell.angle_beta   90.00
_cell.angle_gamma   90.00
#
_symmetry.space_group_name_H-M   'P 1'
#
loop_
_entity.id
_entity.type
_entity.pdbx_description
1 polymer ?
#
loop_
_entity_poly.entity_id
_entity_poly.type
_entity_poly.pdbx_seq_one_letter_code
_entity_poly.pdbx_strand_id
1 'polypeptide(L)'
;MSEENVIKITERALKYLKKKGKLQVTIEIPENRLSSESVLVPVPEIIGRKPKAPENYQIINVDGIDVYISKSLVLPKEVEIDLDTFLGIKLLRVSGFKSNEG
;
A
#
# COMPACT_ATOMS: atom_id res chain seq x y z
N MET A 1 -14.28 -9.80 19.80
CA MET A 1 -14.43 -9.28 18.43
C MET A 1 -13.09 -8.71 18.03
N SER A 2 -12.39 -9.32 17.06
CA SER A 2 -11.11 -8.84 16.57
C SER A 2 -11.29 -7.44 15.99
N GLU A 3 -10.47 -6.48 16.40
CA GLU A 3 -10.50 -5.13 15.82
C GLU A 3 -10.20 -5.25 14.31
N GLU A 4 -11.17 -4.94 13.45
CA GLU A 4 -10.97 -4.97 12.00
C GLU A 4 -9.92 -3.93 11.60
N ASN A 5 -8.98 -4.32 10.75
CA ASN A 5 -7.99 -3.40 10.19
C ASN A 5 -8.71 -2.36 9.31
N VAL A 6 -8.53 -1.08 9.62
CA VAL A 6 -9.14 0.03 8.88
C VAL A 6 -8.18 0.54 7.81
N ILE A 7 -8.65 0.67 6.57
CA ILE A 7 -7.87 1.20 5.45
C ILE A 7 -8.55 2.45 4.92
N LYS A 8 -7.79 3.54 4.85
CA LYS A 8 -8.28 4.85 4.41
C LYS A 8 -7.48 5.34 3.22
N ILE A 9 -8.16 5.98 2.27
CA ILE A 9 -7.52 6.73 1.18
C ILE A 9 -7.85 8.21 1.42
N THR A 10 -6.83 9.06 1.54
CA THR A 10 -7.08 10.50 1.70
C THR A 10 -7.74 11.07 0.45
N GLU A 11 -8.52 12.15 0.59
CA GLU A 11 -9.17 12.78 -0.56
C GLU A 11 -8.18 13.17 -1.66
N ARG A 12 -6.97 13.61 -1.28
CA ARG A 12 -5.93 14.00 -2.24
C ARG A 12 -5.40 12.80 -3.03
N ALA A 13 -5.18 11.67 -2.38
CA ALA A 13 -4.80 10.43 -3.03
C ALA A 13 -5.93 9.92 -3.93
N LEU A 14 -7.18 9.94 -3.45
CA LEU A 14 -8.35 9.50 -4.21
C LEU A 14 -8.55 10.35 -5.47
N LYS A 15 -8.49 11.69 -5.36
CA LYS A 15 -8.58 12.62 -6.50
C LYS A 15 -7.44 12.37 -7.49
N TYR A 16 -6.22 12.13 -7.02
CA TYR A 16 -5.08 11.82 -7.87
C TYR A 16 -5.25 10.51 -8.64
N LEU A 17 -5.65 9.44 -7.97
CA LEU A 17 -5.91 8.13 -8.56
C LEU A 17 -7.00 8.19 -9.64
N LYS A 18 -8.14 8.81 -9.32
CA LYS A 18 -9.26 9.00 -10.26
C LYS A 18 -8.84 9.84 -11.47
N LYS A 19 -8.10 10.94 -11.26
CA LYS A 19 -7.55 11.77 -12.35
C LYS A 19 -6.62 10.99 -13.28
N LYS A 20 -5.90 9.99 -12.75
CA LYS A 20 -4.98 9.13 -13.51
C LYS A 20 -5.66 7.88 -14.10
N GLY A 21 -6.97 7.70 -13.90
CA GLY A 21 -7.68 6.48 -14.31
C GLY A 21 -7.21 5.22 -13.59
N LYS A 22 -6.55 5.37 -12.43
CA LYS A 22 -6.01 4.26 -11.64
C LYS A 22 -7.01 3.85 -10.58
N LEU A 23 -7.80 2.83 -10.89
CA LEU A 23 -8.81 2.27 -9.99
C LEU A 23 -8.30 1.07 -9.18
N GLN A 24 -7.02 0.72 -9.34
CA GLN A 24 -6.39 -0.45 -8.73
C GLN A 24 -5.02 -0.06 -8.18
N VAL A 25 -4.79 -0.38 -6.91
CA VAL A 25 -3.52 -0.15 -6.22
C VAL A 25 -3.07 -1.41 -5.49
N THR A 26 -1.76 -1.61 -5.37
CA THR A 26 -1.16 -2.76 -4.69
C THR A 26 -0.28 -2.29 -3.55
N ILE A 27 -0.40 -2.91 -2.38
CA ILE A 27 0.48 -2.74 -1.23
C ILE A 27 1.28 -4.04 -1.04
N GLU A 28 2.60 -3.96 -1.21
CA GLU A 28 3.51 -5.12 -1.15
C GLU A 28 4.88 -4.71 -0.61
N ILE A 29 5.67 -5.68 -0.14
CA ILE A 29 7.12 -5.51 0.01
C ILE A 29 7.74 -5.87 -1.34
N PRO A 30 8.47 -4.96 -2.01
CA PRO A 30 9.11 -5.25 -3.28
C PRO A 30 10.10 -6.42 -3.18
N GLU A 31 10.04 -7.37 -4.12
CA GLU A 31 10.91 -8.56 -4.13
C GLU A 31 12.41 -8.21 -4.11
N ASN A 32 12.79 -7.12 -4.77
CA ASN A 32 14.18 -6.64 -4.80
C ASN A 32 14.72 -6.15 -3.44
N ARG A 33 13.86 -6.02 -2.41
CA ARG A 33 14.25 -5.72 -1.03
C ARG A 33 14.37 -6.97 -0.14
N LEU A 34 14.01 -8.15 -0.66
CA LEU A 34 14.04 -9.41 0.10
C LEU A 34 15.37 -10.19 -0.06
N SER A 35 16.23 -9.82 -1.02
CA SER A 35 17.38 -10.62 -1.44
C SER A 35 18.76 -10.11 -1.00
N SER A 36 18.87 -9.02 -0.22
CA SER A 36 20.17 -8.53 0.25
C SER A 36 20.52 -9.13 1.61
N GLU A 37 21.73 -9.67 1.75
CA GLU A 37 22.33 -10.16 3.01
C GLU A 37 22.44 -9.08 4.11
N SER A 38 22.06 -7.84 3.82
CA SER A 38 21.98 -6.73 4.74
C SER A 38 20.51 -6.50 5.13
N VAL A 39 20.19 -6.69 6.40
CA VAL A 39 18.84 -6.52 6.98
C VAL A 39 18.34 -5.10 6.72
N LEU A 40 17.59 -4.90 5.65
CA LEU A 40 16.80 -3.70 5.43
C LEU A 40 15.39 -4.06 5.91
N VAL A 41 14.92 -3.36 6.95
CA VAL A 41 13.55 -3.48 7.43
C VAL A 41 12.61 -3.43 6.22
N PRO A 42 11.83 -4.48 5.94
CA PRO A 42 11.00 -4.52 4.75
C PRO A 42 9.87 -3.50 4.91
N VAL A 43 10.00 -2.35 4.24
CA VAL A 43 8.98 -1.30 4.25
C VAL A 43 7.99 -1.58 3.11
N PRO A 44 6.68 -1.70 3.41
CA PRO A 44 5.67 -1.85 2.38
C PRO A 44 5.61 -0.61 1.48
N GLU A 45 5.48 -0.83 0.19
CA GLU A 45 5.31 0.20 -0.84
C GLU A 45 3.92 0.10 -1.46
N ILE A 46 3.45 1.21 -2.06
CA ILE A 46 2.19 1.26 -2.80
C ILE A 46 2.43 1.54 -4.29
N ILE A 47 1.83 0.70 -5.13
CA ILE A 47 1.99 0.75 -6.59
C ILE A 47 0.61 0.92 -7.22
N GLY A 48 0.43 1.95 -8.04
CA GLY A 48 -0.85 2.18 -8.73
C GLY A 48 -1.06 1.29 -9.96
N ARG A 49 -1.16 -0.03 -9.75
CA ARG A 49 -1.54 -1.05 -10.74
C ARG A 49 -2.06 -2.31 -10.02
N LYS A 50 -2.65 -3.23 -10.77
CA LYS A 50 -2.97 -4.61 -10.33
C LYS A 50 -1.70 -5.46 -10.22
N PRO A 51 -1.57 -6.35 -9.21
CA PRO A 51 -0.45 -7.27 -9.12
C PRO A 51 -0.50 -8.32 -10.23
N LYS A 52 0.66 -8.91 -10.58
CA LYS A 52 0.76 -9.97 -11.59
C LYS A 52 0.08 -11.28 -11.16
N ALA A 53 0.12 -11.57 -9.86
CA ALA A 53 -0.48 -12.75 -9.23
C ALA A 53 -1.49 -12.33 -8.15
N PRO A 54 -2.71 -11.87 -8.52
CA PRO A 54 -3.72 -11.37 -7.59
C PRO A 54 -4.14 -12.35 -6.49
N GLU A 55 -4.01 -13.65 -6.73
CA GLU A 55 -4.30 -14.73 -5.79
C GLU A 55 -3.47 -14.66 -4.51
N ASN A 56 -2.30 -14.00 -4.54
CA ASN A 56 -1.43 -13.79 -3.39
C ASN A 56 -1.84 -12.58 -2.55
N TYR A 57 -2.94 -11.91 -2.91
CA TYR A 57 -3.41 -10.68 -2.30
C TYR A 57 -4.81 -10.87 -1.73
N GLN A 58 -5.09 -10.18 -0.64
CA GLN A 58 -6.47 -9.86 -0.26
C GLN A 58 -6.89 -8.58 -0.96
N ILE A 59 -8.17 -8.44 -1.30
CA ILE A 59 -8.70 -7.30 -2.04
C ILE A 59 -9.76 -6.63 -1.18
N ILE A 60 -9.61 -5.33 -1.00
CA ILE A 60 -10.57 -4.48 -0.28
C ILE A 60 -10.93 -3.32 -1.20
N ASN A 61 -12.22 -3.04 -1.36
CA ASN A 61 -12.67 -1.87 -2.10
C ASN A 61 -12.81 -0.68 -1.15
N VAL A 62 -12.10 0.41 -1.44
CA VAL A 62 -12.15 1.66 -0.66
C VAL A 62 -12.47 2.80 -1.63
N ASP A 63 -13.64 3.41 -1.48
CA ASP A 63 -14.12 4.54 -2.29
C ASP A 63 -14.09 4.31 -3.81
N GLY A 64 -14.31 3.06 -4.23
CA GLY A 64 -14.26 2.63 -5.64
C GLY A 64 -12.85 2.35 -6.16
N ILE A 65 -11.85 2.25 -5.29
CA ILE A 65 -10.49 1.79 -5.60
C ILE A 65 -10.29 0.39 -5.05
N ASP A 66 -9.87 -0.55 -5.90
CA ASP A 66 -9.48 -1.88 -5.45
C ASP A 66 -8.06 -1.83 -4.87
N VAL A 67 -7.95 -2.09 -3.58
CA VAL A 67 -6.69 -2.16 -2.84
C VAL A 67 -6.29 -3.62 -2.69
N TYR A 68 -5.27 -4.04 -3.44
CA TYR A 68 -4.64 -5.35 -3.33
C TYR A 68 -3.58 -5.29 -2.24
N ILE A 69 -3.67 -6.14 -1.23
CA ILE A 69 -2.73 -6.16 -0.11
C ILE A 69 -2.11 -7.54 -0.06
N SER A 70 -0.78 -7.61 -0.13
CA SER A 70 -0.09 -8.89 -0.09
C SER A 70 -0.46 -9.66 1.18
N LYS A 71 -0.80 -10.95 1.04
CA LYS A 71 -1.10 -11.84 2.18
C LYS A 71 0.12 -12.06 3.09
N SER A 72 1.33 -11.70 2.63
CA SER A 72 2.54 -11.75 3.45
C SER A 72 2.69 -10.56 4.42
N LEU A 73 1.87 -9.52 4.29
CA LEU A 73 1.94 -8.34 5.16
C LEU A 73 1.16 -8.57 6.45
N VAL A 74 1.78 -8.21 7.57
CA VAL A 74 1.06 -8.02 8.84
C VAL A 74 0.40 -6.65 8.81
N LEU A 75 -0.93 -6.63 8.71
CA LEU A 75 -1.67 -5.36 8.68
C LEU A 75 -1.74 -4.73 10.08
N PRO A 76 -1.37 -3.44 10.21
CA PRO A 76 -1.62 -2.67 11.42
C PRO A 76 -3.13 -2.37 11.56
N LYS A 77 -3.56 -1.92 12.74
CA LYS A 77 -4.96 -1.55 13.00
C LYS A 77 -5.48 -0.50 12.03
N GLU A 78 -4.63 0.44 11.62
CA GLU A 78 -4.97 1.50 10.69
C GLU A 78 -3.88 1.66 9.63
N VAL A 79 -4.30 1.65 8.36
CA VAL A 79 -3.46 1.93 7.19
C VAL A 79 -4.02 3.15 6.48
N GLU A 80 -3.16 4.12 6.19
CA GLU A 80 -3.52 5.29 5.39
C GLU A 80 -2.74 5.30 4.08
N ILE A 81 -3.48 5.47 2.99
CA ILE A 81 -2.95 5.71 1.65
C ILE A 81 -3.09 7.19 1.35
N ASP A 82 -1.94 7.82 1.09
CA ASP A 82 -1.86 9.25 0.93
C ASP A 82 -1.05 9.66 -0.30
N LEU A 83 -1.07 10.96 -0.64
CA LEU A 83 -0.33 11.53 -1.75
C LEU A 83 0.77 12.46 -1.23
N ASP A 84 2.00 12.06 -1.46
CA ASP A 84 3.18 12.87 -1.19
C ASP A 84 3.61 13.63 -2.45
N THR A 85 4.33 14.74 -2.25
CA THR A 85 4.94 15.50 -3.33
C THR A 85 6.39 15.80 -2.98
N PHE A 86 7.30 15.18 -3.71
CA PHE A 86 8.74 15.36 -3.55
C PHE A 86 9.34 15.86 -4.85
N LEU A 87 10.04 17.00 -4.80
CA LEU A 87 10.64 17.65 -5.99
C LEU A 87 9.65 17.81 -7.17
N GLY A 88 8.39 18.14 -6.86
CA GLY A 88 7.31 18.28 -7.85
C GLY A 88 6.73 16.96 -8.39
N ILE A 89 7.29 15.82 -8.01
CA ILE A 89 6.81 14.49 -8.36
C ILE A 89 5.78 14.04 -7.32
N LYS A 90 4.60 13.65 -7.79
CA LYS A 90 3.52 13.12 -6.95
C LYS A 90 3.64 11.62 -6.80
N LEU A 91 3.78 11.14 -5.57
CA LEU A 91 3.97 9.74 -5.23
C LEU A 91 2.89 9.30 -4.25
N LEU A 92 2.36 8.09 -4.43
CA LEU A 92 1.51 7.51 -3.41
C LEU A 92 2.40 7.03 -2.27
N ARG A 93 1.93 7.23 -1.04
CA ARG A 93 2.59 6.78 0.18
C ARG A 93 1.61 5.93 0.96
N VAL A 94 2.13 4.90 1.62
CA VAL A 94 1.37 4.12 2.60
C VAL A 94 1.98 4.32 3.98
N SER A 95 1.16 4.45 5.01
CA SER A 95 1.56 4.62 6.41
C SER A 95 0.75 3.68 7.33
N GLY A 96 1.18 3.57 8.59
CA GLY A 96 0.57 2.69 9.59
C GLY A 96 1.37 1.41 9.86
N PHE A 97 2.17 0.96 8.90
CA PHE A 97 3.10 -0.15 9.11
C PHE A 97 4.21 0.28 10.06
N LYS A 98 4.29 -0.37 11.22
CA LYS A 98 5.42 -0.18 12.13
C LYS A 98 6.65 -0.85 11.52
N SER A 99 7.76 -0.13 11.48
CA SER A 99 9.06 -0.79 11.38
C SER A 99 9.16 -1.71 12.58
N ASN A 100 9.29 -3.02 12.37
CA ASN A 100 9.77 -3.89 13.44
C ASN A 100 11.22 -3.45 13.71
N GLU A 101 11.42 -2.54 14.65
CA GLU A 101 12.67 -2.45 15.39
C GLU A 101 12.74 -3.74 16.20
N GLY A 102 13.44 -4.73 15.64
CA GLY A 102 13.88 -5.93 16.34
C GLY A 102 15.18 -5.64 17.09
#